data_AF-A0A0Q7NE48-F1
#
_entry.id   AF-A0A0Q7NE48-F1
#
_cell.length_a   1.000
_cell.length_b   1.000
_cell.length_c   1.000
_cell.angle_alpha   90.00
_cell.angle_beta   90.00
_cell.angle_gamma   90.00
#
_symmetry.space_group_name_H-M   'P 1'
#
loop_
_entity.id
_entity.type
_entity.pdbx_description
1 polymer ?
#
loop_
_entity_poly.entity_id
_entity_poly.type
_entity_poly.pdbx_seq_one_letter_code
_entity_poly.pdbx_strand_id
1 'polypeptide(L)'
;MTWPILGVLEIDRELTGRTAELAKVTTTLLELDRHPGLALVRRYPPTGETARRWAPVEKALGELWEDLGRVRAILTEAEAVRAGRGKVDERARGRLTELLRGRPHEVARIPIPLAQRGLTGPSETIVTVGIADCLDRMRAAFAFVAPFADEIAAVDEKVLGALAPLQQRVEQARGALDAAGEPLATLLRRAGTDPLGFGPGEIETALASLTALIDTESARHSDYLAVAADLPGAVAALRARLADLGELQHRADDTATQAEHKVATGELPDSGEPATRLGAELDALGDAPDRPTVQHLLALRVRTADATEKATQRDELARGLLDRRAELRGRLTAYRAKASRLGVSEDRDVLAADRIAAGLLTRTPCDLAAVTRAVADYRSIIGEKAGRTA
;
A
#
# COMPACT_ATOMS: atom_id res chain seq x y z
N MET A 1 34.55 41.75 -24.21
CA MET A 1 34.98 42.78 -23.24
C MET A 1 36.45 42.55 -22.94
N THR A 2 37.31 43.50 -23.28
CA THR A 2 38.74 43.44 -22.94
C THR A 2 38.90 43.84 -21.48
N TRP A 3 39.32 42.90 -20.64
CA TRP A 3 39.59 43.16 -19.23
C TRP A 3 40.88 43.98 -19.09
N PRO A 4 40.97 44.93 -18.14
CA PRO A 4 42.24 45.58 -17.83
C PRO A 4 43.26 44.53 -17.39
N ILE A 5 44.52 44.68 -17.84
CA ILE A 5 45.61 43.75 -17.50
C ILE A 5 45.85 43.80 -15.99
N LEU A 6 45.84 42.63 -15.34
CA LEU A 6 46.00 42.51 -13.90
C LEU A 6 47.40 42.89 -13.43
N GLY A 7 47.49 43.48 -12.24
CA GLY A 7 48.75 43.62 -11.51
C GLY A 7 49.24 42.27 -10.95
N VAL A 8 50.54 42.14 -10.66
CA VAL A 8 51.13 40.87 -10.17
C VAL A 8 50.47 40.38 -8.88
N LEU A 9 50.18 41.28 -7.93
CA LEU A 9 49.48 40.93 -6.68
C LEU A 9 48.04 40.48 -6.93
N GLU A 10 47.36 41.03 -7.94
CA GLU A 10 46.00 40.64 -8.30
C GLU A 10 45.99 39.27 -8.96
N ILE A 11 46.96 38.99 -9.82
CA ILE A 11 47.17 37.67 -10.44
C ILE A 11 47.41 36.62 -9.36
N ASP A 12 48.30 36.87 -8.40
CA ASP A 12 48.61 35.92 -7.32
C ASP A 12 47.38 35.64 -6.44
N ARG A 13 46.58 36.67 -6.15
CA ARG A 13 45.29 36.52 -5.43
C ARG A 13 44.27 35.73 -6.23
N GLU A 14 44.11 36.03 -7.52
CA GLU A 14 43.15 35.33 -8.39
C GLU A 14 43.55 33.86 -8.56
N LEU A 15 44.83 33.56 -8.82
CA LEU A 15 45.34 32.19 -8.86
C LEU A 15 45.07 31.42 -7.56
N THR A 16 45.38 32.03 -6.42
CA THR A 16 45.12 31.42 -5.11
C THR A 16 43.63 31.16 -4.91
N GLY A 17 42.78 32.15 -5.25
CA GLY A 17 41.32 32.04 -5.14
C GLY A 17 40.73 30.94 -6.04
N ARG A 18 41.15 30.88 -7.31
CA ARG A 18 40.67 29.89 -8.28
C ARG A 18 41.16 28.48 -7.97
N THR A 19 42.39 28.35 -7.47
CA THR A 19 42.93 27.06 -7.01
C THR A 19 42.14 26.53 -5.81
N ALA A 20 41.83 27.41 -4.85
CA ALA A 20 40.99 27.06 -3.71
C ALA A 20 39.55 26.72 -4.12
N GLU A 21 38.98 27.44 -5.09
CA GLU A 21 37.65 27.15 -5.67
C GLU A 21 37.65 25.78 -6.37
N LEU A 22 38.65 25.49 -7.21
CA LEU A 22 38.81 24.19 -7.87
C LEU A 22 38.95 23.04 -6.87
N ALA A 23 39.69 23.24 -5.79
CA ALA A 23 39.83 22.24 -4.73
C ALA A 23 38.48 21.90 -4.08
N LYS A 24 37.68 22.92 -3.72
CA LYS A 24 36.34 22.73 -3.16
C LYS A 24 35.42 22.00 -4.13
N VAL A 25 35.38 22.45 -5.39
CA VAL A 25 34.58 21.83 -6.45
C VAL A 25 34.98 20.37 -6.62
N THR A 26 36.29 20.07 -6.69
CA THR A 26 36.77 18.69 -6.82
C THR A 26 36.27 17.81 -5.68
N THR A 27 36.33 18.29 -4.42
CA THR A 27 35.82 17.55 -3.26
C THR A 27 34.32 17.26 -3.39
N THR A 28 33.52 18.28 -3.69
CA THR A 28 32.05 18.13 -3.85
C THR A 28 31.69 17.17 -4.97
N LEU A 29 32.45 17.15 -6.07
CA LEU A 29 32.21 16.22 -7.17
C LEU A 29 32.58 14.77 -6.83
N LEU A 30 33.61 14.57 -6.00
CA LEU A 30 33.95 13.24 -5.48
C LEU A 30 32.88 12.74 -4.50
N GLU A 31 32.27 13.64 -3.72
CA GLU A 31 31.11 13.31 -2.88
C GLU A 31 29.90 12.91 -3.74
N LEU A 32 29.61 13.70 -4.79
CA LEU A 32 28.55 13.38 -5.75
C LEU A 32 28.79 12.02 -6.43
N ASP A 33 30.01 11.74 -6.87
CA ASP A 33 30.33 10.47 -7.54
C ASP A 33 30.12 9.24 -6.66
N ARG A 34 30.29 9.42 -5.34
CA ARG A 34 30.07 8.39 -4.31
C ARG A 34 28.64 8.38 -3.77
N HIS A 35 27.75 9.23 -4.29
CA HIS A 35 26.38 9.31 -3.81
C HIS A 35 25.65 7.96 -4.00
N PRO A 36 24.94 7.45 -2.99
CA PRO A 36 24.28 6.14 -3.05
C PRO A 36 23.32 6.01 -4.23
N GLY A 37 22.58 7.08 -4.56
CA GLY A 37 21.68 7.06 -5.72
C GLY A 37 22.37 6.89 -7.07
N LEU A 38 23.55 7.50 -7.27
CA LEU A 38 24.35 7.29 -8.48
C LEU A 38 25.01 5.91 -8.48
N ALA A 39 25.47 5.44 -7.33
CA ALA A 39 26.03 4.10 -7.18
C ALA A 39 25.00 3.01 -7.52
N LEU A 40 23.73 3.19 -7.14
CA LEU A 40 22.64 2.28 -7.44
C LEU A 40 22.41 2.14 -8.95
N VAL A 41 22.22 3.26 -9.65
CA VAL A 41 21.95 3.28 -11.10
C VAL A 41 23.14 2.76 -11.93
N ARG A 42 24.37 2.95 -11.43
CA ARG A 42 25.57 2.38 -12.06
C ARG A 42 25.69 0.87 -11.83
N ARG A 43 25.22 0.38 -10.68
CA ARG A 43 25.26 -1.05 -10.31
C ARG A 43 24.17 -1.85 -11.02
N TYR A 44 22.98 -1.28 -11.14
CA TYR A 44 21.82 -1.91 -11.75
C TYR A 44 21.37 -1.07 -12.95
N PRO A 45 21.48 -1.60 -14.19
CA PRO A 45 21.05 -0.88 -15.38
C PRO A 45 19.60 -0.37 -15.21
N PRO A 46 19.36 0.94 -15.29
CA PRO A 46 18.05 1.49 -15.03
C PRO A 46 17.07 1.08 -16.13
N THR A 47 15.80 0.95 -15.76
CA THR A 47 14.68 0.68 -16.66
C THR A 47 13.57 1.71 -16.46
N GLY A 48 12.55 1.69 -17.32
CA GLY A 48 11.33 2.50 -17.14
C GLY A 48 11.58 4.00 -17.00
N GLU A 49 10.98 4.58 -15.96
CA GLU A 49 11.04 6.02 -15.70
C GLU A 49 12.45 6.46 -15.27
N THR A 50 13.12 5.63 -14.49
CA THR A 50 14.49 5.88 -14.03
C THR A 50 15.44 5.94 -15.21
N ALA A 51 15.31 5.04 -16.20
CA ALA A 51 16.13 5.09 -17.42
C ALA A 51 15.90 6.36 -18.22
N ARG A 52 14.63 6.78 -18.37
CA ARG A 52 14.27 8.01 -19.08
C ARG A 52 14.91 9.24 -18.44
N ARG A 53 14.88 9.34 -17.11
CA ARG A 53 15.48 10.45 -16.35
C ARG A 53 17.00 10.34 -16.25
N TRP A 54 17.56 9.13 -16.28
CA TRP A 54 19.00 8.89 -16.21
C TRP A 54 19.75 9.38 -17.46
N ALA A 55 19.22 9.15 -18.66
CA ALA A 55 19.91 9.52 -19.91
C ALA A 55 20.43 10.98 -19.98
N PRO A 56 19.62 12.02 -19.68
CA PRO A 56 20.12 13.39 -19.63
C PRO A 56 21.06 13.65 -18.44
N VAL A 57 20.89 12.96 -17.30
CA VAL A 57 21.74 13.08 -16.11
C VAL A 57 23.13 12.51 -16.38
N GLU A 58 23.22 11.36 -17.04
CA GLU A 58 24.48 10.73 -17.46
C GLU A 58 25.29 11.66 -18.37
N LYS A 59 24.61 12.29 -19.33
CA LYS A 59 25.23 13.29 -20.20
C LYS A 59 25.74 14.50 -19.39
N ALA A 60 24.91 15.06 -18.50
CA ALA A 60 25.29 16.19 -17.66
C ALA A 60 26.48 15.86 -16.73
N LEU A 61 26.54 14.63 -16.20
CA LEU A 61 27.67 14.12 -15.44
C LEU A 61 28.95 14.09 -16.28
N GLY A 62 28.88 13.61 -17.53
CA GLY A 62 30.01 13.63 -18.45
C GLY A 62 30.52 15.05 -18.72
N GLU A 63 29.62 15.95 -19.10
CA GLU A 63 29.93 17.38 -19.35
C GLU A 63 30.55 18.06 -18.12
N LEU A 64 30.07 17.72 -16.93
CA LEU A 64 30.59 18.24 -15.66
C LEU A 64 32.06 17.83 -15.44
N TRP A 65 32.41 16.57 -15.70
CA TRP A 65 33.79 16.09 -15.55
C TRP A 65 34.71 16.63 -16.64
N GLU A 66 34.21 16.81 -17.87
CA GLU A 66 34.94 17.49 -18.95
C GLU A 66 35.27 18.94 -18.55
N ASP A 67 34.30 19.69 -18.03
CA ASP A 67 34.50 21.07 -17.60
C ASP A 67 35.47 21.18 -16.41
N LEU A 68 35.43 20.23 -15.47
CA LEU A 68 36.46 20.14 -14.41
C LEU A 68 37.87 19.96 -15.01
N GLY A 69 37.99 19.09 -16.02
CA GLY A 69 39.23 18.88 -16.76
C GLY A 69 39.73 20.16 -17.45
N ARG A 70 38.83 20.92 -18.09
CA ARG A 70 39.15 22.20 -18.73
C ARG A 70 39.62 23.24 -17.71
N VAL A 71 38.93 23.40 -16.57
CA VAL A 71 39.33 24.33 -15.52
C VAL A 71 40.72 23.97 -14.98
N ARG A 72 40.97 22.68 -14.71
CA ARG A 72 42.27 22.19 -14.26
C ARG A 72 43.38 22.51 -15.27
N ALA A 73 43.13 22.28 -16.56
CA ALA A 73 44.10 22.58 -17.62
C ALA A 73 44.43 24.08 -17.69
N ILE A 74 43.42 24.96 -17.64
CA ILE A 74 43.63 26.41 -17.65
C ILE A 74 44.45 26.86 -16.43
N LEU A 75 44.15 26.33 -15.24
CA LEU A 75 44.87 26.68 -14.02
C LEU A 75 46.31 26.17 -14.03
N THR A 76 46.54 24.93 -14.47
CA THR A 76 47.91 24.40 -14.62
C THR A 76 48.73 25.21 -15.62
N GLU A 77 48.12 25.67 -16.72
CA GLU A 77 48.78 26.58 -17.67
C GLU A 77 49.11 27.93 -17.01
N ALA A 78 48.17 28.52 -16.28
CA ALA A 78 48.37 29.79 -15.59
C ALA A 78 49.47 29.70 -14.51
N GLU A 79 49.52 28.60 -13.75
CA GLU A 79 50.59 28.32 -12.78
C GLU A 79 51.95 28.17 -13.47
N ALA A 80 52.02 27.46 -14.60
CA ALA A 80 53.26 27.28 -15.36
C ALA A 80 53.79 28.62 -15.92
N VAL A 81 52.90 29.47 -16.47
CA VAL A 81 53.26 30.81 -16.94
C VAL A 81 53.74 31.68 -15.78
N ARG A 82 53.13 31.57 -14.60
CA ARG A 82 53.52 32.32 -13.40
C ARG A 82 54.83 31.83 -12.77
N ALA A 83 55.16 30.54 -12.90
CA ALA A 83 56.36 29.90 -12.37
C ALA A 83 57.60 30.01 -13.29
N GLY A 84 57.44 30.59 -14.49
CA GLY A 84 58.55 30.82 -15.42
C GLY A 84 59.70 31.63 -14.80
N ARG A 85 60.94 31.30 -15.17
CA ARG A 85 62.16 31.95 -14.63
C ARG A 85 62.33 33.36 -15.21
N GLY A 86 61.74 34.37 -14.57
CA GLY A 86 61.90 35.79 -14.91
C GLY A 86 60.95 36.73 -14.14
N LYS A 87 61.17 38.05 -14.22
CA LYS A 87 60.14 39.03 -13.83
C LYS A 87 58.94 38.86 -14.77
N VAL A 88 57.73 38.81 -14.22
CA VAL A 88 56.48 38.74 -15.01
C VAL A 88 56.38 40.04 -15.83
N ASP A 89 56.64 39.94 -17.13
CA ASP A 89 56.57 41.06 -18.06
C ASP A 89 55.11 41.36 -18.48
N GLU A 90 54.89 42.45 -19.22
CA GLU A 90 53.55 42.85 -19.68
C GLU A 90 52.87 41.73 -20.49
N ARG A 91 53.62 40.99 -21.30
CA ARG A 91 53.11 39.89 -22.12
C ARG A 91 52.63 38.72 -21.26
N ALA A 92 53.42 38.32 -20.26
CA ALA A 92 53.03 37.29 -19.31
C ALA A 92 51.81 37.73 -18.48
N ARG A 93 51.73 39.01 -18.05
CA ARG A 93 50.54 39.55 -17.37
C ARG A 93 49.30 39.54 -18.26
N GLY A 94 49.44 39.89 -19.55
CA GLY A 94 48.36 39.81 -20.53
C GLY A 94 47.85 38.38 -20.69
N ARG A 95 48.75 37.40 -20.86
CA ARG A 95 48.38 35.98 -20.97
C ARG A 95 47.73 35.43 -19.70
N LEU A 96 48.25 35.78 -18.52
CA LEU A 96 47.67 35.38 -17.24
C LEU A 96 46.27 35.99 -17.03
N THR A 97 46.08 37.24 -17.45
CA THR A 97 44.76 37.90 -17.42
C THR A 97 43.77 37.18 -18.35
N GLU A 98 44.21 36.81 -19.55
CA GLU A 98 43.39 36.03 -20.50
C GLU A 98 43.05 34.63 -19.97
N LEU A 99 44.01 33.92 -19.35
CA LEU A 99 43.77 32.60 -18.77
C LEU A 99 42.78 32.64 -17.60
N LEU A 100 42.93 33.62 -16.70
CA LEU A 100 42.16 33.68 -15.46
C LEU A 100 40.78 34.34 -15.63
N ARG A 101 40.63 35.31 -16.54
CA ARG A 101 39.39 36.09 -16.72
C ARG A 101 38.80 36.03 -18.12
N GLY A 102 39.59 35.59 -19.10
CA GLY A 102 39.17 35.46 -20.49
C GLY A 102 38.61 34.08 -20.81
N ARG A 103 38.60 33.75 -22.10
CA ARG A 103 38.12 32.47 -22.65
C ARG A 103 39.25 31.81 -23.45
N PRO A 104 40.30 31.29 -22.78
CA PRO A 104 41.52 30.85 -23.43
C PRO A 104 41.39 29.51 -24.15
N HIS A 105 40.35 28.72 -23.86
CA HIS A 105 40.26 27.34 -24.31
C HIS A 105 39.24 27.19 -25.43
N GLU A 106 39.68 26.63 -26.55
CA GLU A 106 38.82 26.34 -27.69
C GLU A 106 38.07 25.02 -27.49
N VAL A 107 36.74 25.05 -27.63
CA VAL A 107 35.86 23.89 -27.39
C VAL A 107 35.35 23.29 -28.70
N ALA A 108 35.10 24.12 -29.71
CA ALA A 108 34.61 23.67 -31.00
C ALA A 108 34.93 24.67 -32.12
N ARG A 109 35.06 24.14 -33.35
CA ARG A 109 34.99 24.91 -34.59
C ARG A 109 33.75 24.50 -35.35
N ILE A 110 32.84 25.44 -35.55
CA ILE A 110 31.58 25.19 -36.22
C ILE A 110 31.68 25.77 -37.64
N PRO A 111 31.57 24.94 -38.70
CA PRO A 111 31.61 25.44 -40.05
C PRO A 111 30.40 26.35 -40.32
N ILE A 112 30.66 27.57 -40.77
CA ILE A 112 29.62 28.51 -41.17
C ILE A 112 29.08 28.04 -42.52
N PRO A 113 27.76 27.85 -42.72
CA PRO A 113 27.21 27.47 -44.01
C PRO A 113 27.59 28.48 -45.11
N LEU A 114 27.86 28.01 -46.34
CA LEU A 114 28.36 28.86 -47.45
C LEU A 114 27.45 30.09 -47.71
N ALA A 115 26.13 29.94 -47.57
CA ALA A 115 25.15 31.01 -47.73
C ALA A 115 25.26 32.13 -46.69
N GLN A 116 25.94 31.89 -45.56
CA GLN A 116 26.18 32.84 -44.48
C GLN A 116 27.64 33.33 -44.45
N ARG A 117 28.48 32.91 -45.40
CA ARG A 117 29.87 33.35 -45.52
C ARG A 117 29.96 34.62 -46.36
N GLY A 118 30.79 35.57 -45.92
CA GLY A 118 31.30 36.63 -46.79
C GLY A 118 32.41 36.11 -47.69
N LEU A 119 32.62 36.72 -48.87
CA LEU A 119 33.67 36.32 -49.83
C LEU A 119 35.09 36.31 -49.22
N THR A 120 35.33 37.14 -48.19
CA THR A 120 36.58 37.21 -47.41
C THR A 120 36.34 36.98 -45.90
N GLY A 121 35.17 36.45 -45.53
CA GLY A 121 34.78 36.24 -44.14
C GLY A 121 35.30 34.89 -43.59
N PRO A 122 35.26 34.69 -42.27
CA PRO A 122 35.64 33.43 -41.65
C PRO A 122 34.76 32.28 -42.15
N SER A 123 35.35 31.11 -42.34
CA SER A 123 34.64 29.88 -42.74
C SER A 123 34.08 29.10 -41.55
N GLU A 124 34.54 29.42 -40.33
CA GLU A 124 34.23 28.70 -39.09
C GLU A 124 34.03 29.69 -37.94
N THR A 125 33.11 29.36 -37.02
CA THR A 125 32.97 30.02 -35.72
C THR A 125 33.70 29.22 -34.67
N ILE A 126 34.64 29.87 -33.97
CA ILE A 126 35.39 29.27 -32.86
C ILE A 126 34.62 29.52 -31.57
N VAL A 127 34.25 28.45 -30.86
CA VAL A 127 33.62 28.52 -29.55
C VAL A 127 34.70 28.38 -28.49
N THR A 128 34.93 29.45 -27.73
CA THR A 128 35.91 29.47 -26.64
C THR A 128 35.23 29.55 -25.27
N VAL A 129 35.83 28.95 -24.26
CA VAL A 129 35.36 28.98 -22.87
C VAL A 129 36.49 29.36 -21.90
N GLY A 130 36.11 29.96 -20.77
CA GLY A 130 37.00 30.25 -19.66
C GLY A 130 36.57 29.58 -18.36
N ILE A 131 37.36 29.81 -17.30
CA ILE A 131 37.11 29.22 -15.96
C ILE A 131 35.70 29.57 -15.48
N ALA A 132 35.27 30.83 -15.60
CA ALA A 132 33.95 31.26 -15.18
C ALA A 132 32.83 30.51 -15.93
N ASP A 133 32.94 30.39 -17.25
CA ASP A 133 31.92 29.70 -18.07
C ASP A 133 31.82 28.22 -17.71
N CYS A 134 32.96 27.55 -17.49
CA CYS A 134 32.98 26.15 -17.06
C CYS A 134 32.35 26.00 -15.66
N LEU A 135 32.72 26.86 -14.71
CA LEU A 135 32.16 26.79 -13.35
C LEU A 135 30.65 27.07 -13.32
N ASP A 136 30.14 27.98 -14.17
CA ASP A 136 28.71 28.23 -14.32
C ASP A 136 27.98 27.00 -14.87
N ARG A 137 28.52 26.36 -15.92
CA ARG A 137 27.96 25.11 -16.46
C ARG A 137 28.00 23.98 -15.44
N MET A 138 29.12 23.82 -14.72
CA MET A 138 29.25 22.82 -13.66
C MET A 138 28.24 23.05 -12.53
N ARG A 139 28.01 24.30 -12.12
CA ARG A 139 26.96 24.63 -11.12
C ARG A 139 25.57 24.25 -11.63
N ALA A 140 25.25 24.54 -12.88
CA ALA A 140 23.97 24.17 -13.48
C ALA A 140 23.81 22.65 -13.60
N ALA A 141 24.83 21.93 -14.04
CA ALA A 141 24.84 20.48 -14.13
C ALA A 141 24.72 19.83 -12.74
N PHE A 142 25.45 20.33 -11.74
CA PHE A 142 25.34 19.85 -10.36
C PHE A 142 23.92 20.03 -9.80
N ALA A 143 23.31 21.20 -10.01
CA ALA A 143 21.94 21.48 -9.58
C ALA A 143 20.89 20.61 -10.28
N PHE A 144 21.23 20.00 -11.42
CA PHE A 144 20.39 19.05 -12.14
C PHE A 144 20.61 17.60 -11.68
N VAL A 145 21.86 17.20 -11.46
CA VAL A 145 22.25 15.82 -11.11
C VAL A 145 21.98 15.49 -9.65
N ALA A 146 22.29 16.40 -8.72
CA ALA A 146 22.20 16.12 -7.28
C ALA A 146 20.77 15.76 -6.83
N PRO A 147 19.70 16.50 -7.21
CA PRO A 147 18.33 16.14 -6.83
C PRO A 147 17.90 14.77 -7.35
N PHE A 148 18.32 14.40 -8.57
CA PHE A 148 18.06 13.07 -9.11
C PHE A 148 18.70 11.97 -8.26
N ALA A 149 19.94 12.18 -7.83
CA ALA A 149 20.66 11.24 -6.98
C ALA A 149 20.01 11.12 -5.59
N ASP A 150 19.54 12.23 -5.01
CA ASP A 150 18.81 12.27 -3.75
C ASP A 150 17.47 11.53 -3.83
N GLU A 151 16.69 11.76 -4.89
CA GLU A 151 15.40 11.09 -5.10
C GLU A 151 15.54 9.56 -5.15
N ILE A 152 16.56 9.05 -5.85
CA ILE A 152 16.83 7.61 -5.91
C ILE A 152 17.24 7.07 -4.55
N ALA A 153 18.15 7.77 -3.86
CA ALA A 153 18.63 7.34 -2.54
C ALA A 153 17.47 7.27 -1.52
N ALA A 154 16.54 8.23 -1.57
CA ALA A 154 15.37 8.24 -0.69
C ALA A 154 14.45 7.04 -0.94
N VAL A 155 14.26 6.62 -2.19
CA VAL A 155 13.47 5.43 -2.53
C VAL A 155 14.18 4.16 -2.06
N ASP A 156 15.49 4.05 -2.31
CA ASP A 156 16.29 2.89 -1.89
C ASP A 156 16.29 2.73 -0.37
N GLU A 157 16.53 3.80 0.39
CA GLU A 157 16.49 3.81 1.85
C GLU A 157 15.11 3.38 2.38
N LYS A 158 14.04 3.93 1.80
CA LYS A 158 12.67 3.60 2.19
C LYS A 158 12.34 2.12 1.94
N VAL A 159 12.71 1.59 0.77
CA VAL A 159 12.42 0.19 0.42
C VAL A 159 13.31 -0.76 1.19
N LEU A 160 14.63 -0.59 1.18
CA LEU A 160 15.55 -1.48 1.89
C LEU A 160 15.32 -1.47 3.40
N GLY A 161 15.09 -0.30 3.99
CA GLY A 161 14.81 -0.16 5.42
C GLY A 161 13.55 -0.92 5.84
N ALA A 162 12.49 -0.85 5.02
CA ALA A 162 11.23 -1.56 5.29
C ALA A 162 11.31 -3.06 4.99
N LEU A 163 12.06 -3.47 3.96
CA LEU A 163 12.12 -4.86 3.52
C LEU A 163 13.11 -5.73 4.29
N ALA A 164 14.19 -5.16 4.84
CA ALA A 164 15.17 -5.91 5.62
C ALA A 164 14.55 -6.78 6.76
N PRO A 165 13.68 -6.26 7.64
CA PRO A 165 13.04 -7.08 8.66
C PRO A 165 12.09 -8.13 8.08
N LEU A 166 11.41 -7.84 6.97
CA LEU A 166 10.52 -8.79 6.30
C LEU A 166 11.30 -9.94 5.67
N GLN A 167 12.42 -9.64 5.02
CA GLN A 167 13.32 -10.64 4.46
C GLN A 167 13.85 -11.58 5.55
N GLN A 168 14.29 -11.03 6.68
CA GLN A 168 14.77 -11.83 7.81
C GLN A 168 13.69 -12.80 8.33
N ARG A 169 12.43 -12.35 8.42
CA ARG A 169 11.29 -13.22 8.80
C ARG A 169 11.10 -14.37 7.81
N VAL A 170 11.14 -14.08 6.50
CA VAL A 170 10.99 -15.10 5.44
C VAL A 170 12.10 -16.14 5.52
N GLU A 171 13.36 -15.70 5.68
CA GLU A 171 14.52 -16.59 5.80
C GLU A 171 14.45 -17.49 7.05
N GLN A 172 14.00 -16.95 8.19
CA GLN A 172 13.84 -17.71 9.44
C GLN A 172 12.71 -18.74 9.38
N ALA A 173 11.70 -18.51 8.53
CA ALA A 173 10.53 -19.37 8.41
C ALA A 173 10.78 -20.68 7.66
N ARG A 174 11.99 -20.90 7.11
CA ARG A 174 12.43 -22.17 6.49
C ARG A 174 11.41 -22.80 5.53
N GLY A 175 10.81 -21.99 4.66
CA GLY A 175 9.84 -22.43 3.65
C GLY A 175 8.37 -22.14 3.99
N ALA A 176 8.05 -21.80 5.24
CA ALA A 176 6.67 -21.50 5.62
C ALA A 176 6.12 -20.20 5.01
N LEU A 177 7.00 -19.30 4.57
CA LEU A 177 6.66 -18.01 3.96
C LEU A 177 7.08 -17.92 2.48
N ASP A 178 7.20 -19.06 1.77
CA ASP A 178 7.62 -19.09 0.36
C ASP A 178 6.73 -18.22 -0.54
N ALA A 179 5.43 -18.12 -0.22
CA ALA A 179 4.49 -17.25 -0.94
C ALA A 179 4.88 -15.76 -0.90
N ALA A 180 5.62 -15.32 0.12
CA ALA A 180 6.12 -13.95 0.23
C ALA A 180 7.46 -13.72 -0.48
N GLY A 181 8.17 -14.77 -0.89
CA GLY A 181 9.49 -14.68 -1.50
C GLY A 181 9.49 -13.94 -2.84
N GLU A 182 8.59 -14.30 -3.75
CA GLU A 182 8.51 -13.65 -5.07
C GLU A 182 7.99 -12.19 -5.01
N PRO A 183 6.95 -11.86 -4.23
CA PRO A 183 6.56 -10.47 -3.99
C PRO A 183 7.70 -9.60 -3.42
N LEU A 184 8.43 -10.13 -2.43
CA LEU A 184 9.60 -9.47 -1.84
C LEU A 184 10.69 -9.22 -2.90
N ALA A 185 11.06 -10.26 -3.65
CA ALA A 185 12.08 -10.18 -4.70
C ALA A 185 11.66 -9.22 -5.83
N THR A 186 10.38 -9.20 -6.18
CA THR A 186 9.84 -8.28 -7.19
C THR A 186 9.99 -6.83 -6.76
N LEU A 187 9.63 -6.50 -5.51
CA LEU A 187 9.76 -5.15 -5.00
C LEU A 187 11.23 -4.71 -4.90
N LEU A 188 12.13 -5.59 -4.45
CA LEU A 188 13.58 -5.35 -4.43
C LEU A 188 14.15 -5.11 -5.84
N ARG A 189 13.79 -5.96 -6.81
CA ARG A 189 14.26 -5.81 -8.20
C ARG A 189 13.78 -4.49 -8.80
N ARG A 190 12.52 -4.10 -8.57
CA ARG A 190 11.99 -2.83 -9.07
C ARG A 190 12.64 -1.63 -8.37
N ALA A 191 12.85 -1.67 -7.07
CA ALA A 191 13.57 -0.61 -6.36
C ALA A 191 15.02 -0.44 -6.84
N GLY A 192 15.69 -1.54 -7.20
CA GLY A 192 17.04 -1.49 -7.75
C GLY A 192 17.11 -0.99 -9.21
N THR A 193 16.10 -1.25 -10.04
CA THR A 193 16.15 -0.98 -11.49
C THR A 193 15.27 0.17 -11.96
N ASP A 194 14.16 0.46 -11.28
CA ASP A 194 13.27 1.58 -11.60
C ASP A 194 12.68 2.25 -10.33
N PRO A 195 13.53 2.81 -9.43
CA PRO A 195 13.08 3.51 -8.22
C PRO A 195 12.21 4.75 -8.49
N LEU A 196 12.41 5.44 -9.61
CA LEU A 196 11.59 6.61 -9.96
C LEU A 196 10.28 6.25 -10.67
N GLY A 197 10.08 4.96 -10.96
CA GLY A 197 8.86 4.43 -11.57
C GLY A 197 7.75 4.12 -10.58
N PHE A 198 7.94 4.34 -9.27
CA PHE A 198 6.87 4.19 -8.28
C PHE A 198 5.91 5.38 -8.32
N GLY A 199 4.62 5.08 -8.43
CA GLY A 199 3.57 6.08 -8.26
C GLY A 199 3.42 6.56 -6.81
N PRO A 200 2.73 7.69 -6.56
CA PRO A 200 2.45 8.17 -5.21
C PRO A 200 1.73 7.11 -4.37
N GLY A 201 2.28 6.74 -3.21
CA GLY A 201 1.70 5.75 -2.30
C GLY A 201 1.83 4.28 -2.75
N GLU A 202 2.46 4.02 -3.90
CA GLU A 202 2.59 2.66 -4.43
C GLU A 202 3.50 1.80 -3.55
N ILE A 203 4.61 2.38 -3.06
CA ILE A 203 5.56 1.69 -2.16
C ILE A 203 4.84 1.30 -0.86
N GLU A 204 4.09 2.22 -0.26
CA GLU A 204 3.31 1.98 0.96
C GLU A 204 2.28 0.87 0.76
N THR A 205 1.57 0.90 -0.35
CA THR A 205 0.56 -0.11 -0.68
C THR A 205 1.19 -1.48 -0.88
N ALA A 206 2.33 -1.55 -1.58
CA ALA A 206 3.07 -2.78 -1.79
C ALA A 206 3.62 -3.35 -0.47
N LEU A 207 4.19 -2.51 0.38
CA LEU A 207 4.69 -2.90 1.71
C LEU A 207 3.56 -3.37 2.64
N ALA A 208 2.42 -2.68 2.65
CA ALA A 208 1.25 -3.10 3.43
C ALA A 208 0.72 -4.46 2.97
N SER A 209 0.63 -4.67 1.65
CA SER A 209 0.19 -5.94 1.07
C SER A 209 1.15 -7.08 1.41
N LEU A 210 2.46 -6.83 1.32
CA LEU A 210 3.49 -7.82 1.67
C LEU A 210 3.47 -8.15 3.17
N THR A 211 3.29 -7.14 4.02
CA THR A 211 3.18 -7.33 5.48
C THR A 211 1.95 -8.18 5.82
N ALA A 212 0.79 -7.84 5.24
CA ALA A 212 -0.45 -8.60 5.45
C ALA A 212 -0.32 -10.06 4.97
N LEU A 213 0.36 -10.29 3.83
CA LEU A 213 0.65 -11.64 3.34
C LEU A 213 1.54 -12.41 4.32
N ILE A 214 2.65 -11.81 4.76
CA ILE A 214 3.57 -12.43 5.70
C ILE A 214 2.86 -12.75 7.03
N ASP A 215 2.05 -11.84 7.55
CA ASP A 215 1.32 -12.04 8.80
C ASP A 215 0.26 -13.14 8.67
N THR A 216 -0.46 -13.19 7.54
CA THR A 216 -1.44 -14.25 7.25
C THR A 216 -0.78 -15.63 7.15
N GLU A 217 0.32 -15.74 6.42
CA GLU A 217 1.04 -17.01 6.28
C GLU A 217 1.75 -17.40 7.58
N SER A 218 2.25 -16.43 8.36
CA SER A 218 2.82 -16.67 9.69
C SER A 218 1.77 -17.24 10.65
N ALA A 219 0.57 -16.67 10.66
CA ALA A 219 -0.54 -17.15 11.47
C ALA A 219 -0.96 -18.58 11.05
N ARG A 220 -1.11 -18.82 9.75
CA ARG A 220 -1.42 -20.15 9.22
C ARG A 220 -0.35 -21.18 9.59
N HIS A 221 0.93 -20.81 9.51
CA HIS A 221 2.02 -21.70 9.90
C HIS A 221 2.03 -21.97 11.41
N SER A 222 1.78 -20.95 12.23
CA SER A 222 1.65 -21.11 13.68
C SER A 222 0.52 -22.07 14.04
N ASP A 223 -0.65 -21.93 13.41
CA ASP A 223 -1.79 -22.83 13.60
C ASP A 223 -1.46 -24.27 13.19
N TYR A 224 -0.77 -24.43 12.06
CA TYR A 224 -0.27 -25.73 11.62
C TYR A 224 0.67 -26.35 12.66
N LEU A 225 1.65 -25.60 13.16
CA LEU A 225 2.60 -26.09 14.17
C LEU A 225 1.90 -26.46 15.47
N ALA A 226 0.93 -25.66 15.92
CA ALA A 226 0.15 -25.95 17.13
C ALA A 226 -0.64 -27.26 16.99
N VAL A 227 -1.28 -27.50 15.85
CA VAL A 227 -2.00 -28.76 15.58
C VAL A 227 -1.03 -29.93 15.42
N ALA A 228 0.09 -29.74 14.74
CA ALA A 228 1.09 -30.79 14.56
C ALA A 228 1.75 -31.20 15.89
N ALA A 229 1.90 -30.26 16.83
CA ALA A 229 2.48 -30.51 18.14
C ALA A 229 1.57 -31.32 19.07
N ASP A 230 0.24 -31.17 18.96
CA ASP A 230 -0.75 -31.92 19.73
C ASP A 230 -1.96 -32.31 18.87
N LEU A 231 -1.71 -33.23 17.93
CA LEU A 231 -2.76 -33.76 17.06
C LEU A 231 -3.89 -34.43 17.86
N PRO A 232 -3.63 -35.30 18.87
CA PRO A 232 -4.69 -35.94 19.64
C PRO A 232 -5.60 -34.93 20.36
N GLY A 233 -5.02 -33.91 21.00
CA GLY A 233 -5.80 -32.84 21.63
C GLY A 233 -6.60 -32.03 20.61
N ALA A 234 -6.00 -31.74 19.45
CA ALA A 234 -6.65 -31.03 18.35
C ALA A 234 -7.87 -31.80 17.77
N VAL A 235 -7.78 -33.13 17.66
CA VAL A 235 -8.86 -34.02 17.25
C VAL A 235 -9.96 -34.09 18.32
N ALA A 236 -9.59 -34.27 19.58
CA ALA A 236 -10.55 -34.30 20.69
C ALA A 236 -11.36 -33.00 20.80
N ALA A 237 -10.70 -31.84 20.64
CA ALA A 237 -11.37 -30.54 20.63
C ALA A 237 -12.36 -30.38 19.46
N LEU A 238 -12.00 -30.85 18.26
CA LEU A 238 -12.90 -30.81 17.11
C LEU A 238 -14.09 -31.76 17.30
N ARG A 239 -13.86 -32.95 17.86
CA ARG A 239 -14.93 -33.90 18.18
C ARG A 239 -15.95 -33.31 19.15
N ALA A 240 -15.50 -32.59 20.18
CA ALA A 240 -16.39 -31.87 21.09
C ALA A 240 -17.23 -30.80 20.35
N ARG A 241 -16.60 -29.98 19.51
CA ARG A 241 -17.32 -28.98 18.70
C ARG A 241 -18.34 -29.58 17.74
N LEU A 242 -18.06 -30.76 17.19
CA LEU A 242 -18.99 -31.49 16.33
C LEU A 242 -20.19 -32.04 17.11
N ALA A 243 -19.99 -32.47 18.36
CA ALA A 243 -21.10 -32.82 19.23
C ALA A 243 -22.00 -31.60 19.51
N ASP A 244 -21.41 -30.46 19.88
CA ASP A 244 -22.12 -29.19 20.10
C ASP A 244 -22.89 -28.75 18.84
N LEU A 245 -22.26 -28.86 17.66
CA LEU A 245 -22.91 -28.58 16.37
C LEU A 245 -24.11 -29.51 16.13
N GLY A 246 -23.99 -30.80 16.44
CA GLY A 246 -25.09 -31.76 16.28
C GLY A 246 -26.30 -31.39 17.15
N GLU A 247 -26.07 -31.02 18.40
CA GLU A 247 -27.14 -30.53 19.30
C GLU A 247 -27.76 -29.22 18.79
N LEU A 248 -26.94 -28.29 18.32
CA LEU A 248 -27.39 -27.03 17.72
C LEU A 248 -28.26 -27.28 16.48
N GLN A 249 -27.83 -28.14 15.57
CA GLN A 249 -28.56 -28.49 14.35
C GLN A 249 -29.91 -29.13 14.69
N HIS A 250 -29.92 -30.09 15.62
CA HIS A 250 -31.18 -30.75 16.03
C HIS A 250 -32.17 -29.73 16.62
N ARG A 251 -31.71 -28.86 17.53
CA ARG A 251 -32.52 -27.79 18.12
C ARG A 251 -33.01 -26.79 17.08
N ALA A 252 -32.16 -26.42 16.12
CA ALA A 252 -32.51 -25.51 15.03
C ALA A 252 -33.60 -26.11 14.14
N ASP A 253 -33.48 -27.39 13.79
CA ASP A 253 -34.44 -28.10 12.95
C ASP A 253 -35.79 -28.31 13.64
N ASP A 254 -35.79 -28.63 14.93
CA ASP A 254 -37.00 -28.70 15.74
C ASP A 254 -37.70 -27.34 15.82
N THR A 255 -36.93 -26.28 16.06
CA THR A 255 -37.46 -24.90 16.14
C THR A 255 -38.00 -24.44 14.79
N ALA A 256 -37.29 -24.73 13.70
CA ALA A 256 -37.72 -24.44 12.33
C ALA A 256 -39.02 -25.18 11.99
N THR A 257 -39.10 -26.48 12.27
CA THR A 257 -40.32 -27.28 12.06
C THR A 257 -41.51 -26.70 12.83
N GLN A 258 -41.30 -26.27 14.08
CA GLN A 258 -42.34 -25.62 14.85
C GLN A 258 -42.75 -24.25 14.27
N ALA A 259 -41.78 -23.46 13.80
CA ALA A 259 -42.03 -22.17 13.19
C ALA A 259 -42.82 -22.32 11.89
N GLU A 260 -42.39 -23.20 10.99
CA GLU A 260 -43.06 -23.50 9.71
C GLU A 260 -44.49 -24.01 9.92
N HIS A 261 -44.73 -24.83 10.95
CA HIS A 261 -46.07 -25.27 11.30
C HIS A 261 -46.93 -24.12 11.86
N LYS A 262 -46.38 -23.30 12.77
CA LYS A 262 -47.14 -22.28 13.52
C LYS A 262 -47.28 -20.94 12.81
N VAL A 263 -46.39 -20.60 11.90
CA VAL A 263 -46.20 -19.28 11.30
C VAL A 263 -46.08 -19.42 9.79
N ALA A 264 -46.75 -18.54 9.05
CA ALA A 264 -46.58 -18.47 7.62
C ALA A 264 -45.23 -17.81 7.35
N THR A 265 -44.24 -18.63 6.98
CA THR A 265 -42.86 -18.21 6.72
C THR A 265 -42.47 -18.50 5.27
N GLY A 266 -41.48 -17.76 4.78
CA GLY A 266 -40.72 -18.20 3.61
C GLY A 266 -39.73 -19.31 3.99
N GLU A 267 -38.94 -19.76 3.01
CA GLU A 267 -37.91 -20.77 3.23
C GLU A 267 -36.89 -20.28 4.27
N LEU A 268 -36.65 -21.11 5.29
CA LEU A 268 -35.63 -20.85 6.31
C LEU A 268 -34.25 -21.31 5.79
N PRO A 269 -33.14 -20.65 6.20
CA PRO A 269 -31.78 -21.02 5.77
C PRO A 269 -31.44 -22.48 6.06
N ASP A 270 -30.59 -23.11 5.26
CA ASP A 270 -30.14 -24.47 5.53
C ASP A 270 -29.36 -24.58 6.86
N SER A 271 -29.32 -25.79 7.42
CA SER A 271 -28.65 -26.09 8.71
C SER A 271 -27.13 -26.26 8.56
N GLY A 272 -26.57 -25.96 7.38
CA GLY A 272 -25.19 -26.24 7.04
C GLY A 272 -24.89 -27.71 6.81
N GLU A 273 -23.60 -28.04 6.76
CA GLU A 273 -23.14 -29.41 6.59
C GLU A 273 -23.48 -30.26 7.84
N PRO A 274 -24.02 -31.50 7.69
CA PRO A 274 -24.40 -32.32 8.84
C PRO A 274 -23.19 -32.68 9.73
N ALA A 275 -23.34 -32.48 11.05
CA ALA A 275 -22.32 -32.84 12.03
C ALA A 275 -21.90 -34.32 11.95
N THR A 276 -22.83 -35.22 11.60
CA THR A 276 -22.58 -36.65 11.41
C THR A 276 -21.65 -36.94 10.24
N ARG A 277 -21.75 -36.18 9.15
CA ARG A 277 -20.87 -36.33 7.98
C ARG A 277 -19.45 -35.84 8.30
N LEU A 278 -19.34 -34.68 8.94
CA LEU A 278 -18.06 -34.13 9.42
C LEU A 278 -17.41 -35.04 10.46
N GLY A 279 -18.21 -35.65 11.35
CA GLY A 279 -17.74 -36.61 12.35
C GLY A 279 -17.18 -37.88 11.72
N ALA A 280 -17.87 -38.45 10.73
CA ALA A 280 -17.37 -39.62 10.00
C ALA A 280 -16.06 -39.32 9.25
N GLU A 281 -15.92 -38.12 8.70
CA GLU A 281 -14.68 -37.68 8.05
C GLU A 281 -13.54 -37.48 9.07
N LEU A 282 -13.82 -36.94 10.26
CA LEU A 282 -12.86 -36.86 11.36
C LEU A 282 -12.41 -38.24 11.85
N ASP A 283 -13.32 -39.21 11.93
CA ASP A 283 -13.00 -40.58 12.39
C ASP A 283 -12.19 -41.38 11.35
N ALA A 284 -12.22 -40.97 10.08
CA ALA A 284 -11.40 -41.54 9.01
C ALA A 284 -10.00 -40.88 8.91
N LEU A 285 -9.71 -39.89 9.75
CA LEU A 285 -8.42 -39.19 9.77
C LEU A 285 -7.29 -40.10 10.28
N GLY A 286 -6.09 -39.96 9.73
CA GLY A 286 -4.91 -40.69 10.21
C GLY A 286 -4.42 -40.20 11.58
N ASP A 287 -3.69 -41.06 12.30
CA ASP A 287 -3.15 -40.76 13.64
C ASP A 287 -1.77 -40.07 13.61
N ALA A 288 -1.12 -40.03 12.45
CA ALA A 288 0.22 -39.45 12.31
C ALA A 288 0.14 -37.93 12.08
N PRO A 289 0.97 -37.10 12.73
CA PRO A 289 1.01 -35.65 12.53
C PRO A 289 1.76 -35.26 11.23
N ASP A 290 1.40 -35.91 10.12
CA ASP A 290 1.92 -35.56 8.81
C ASP A 290 1.16 -34.37 8.19
N ARG A 291 1.75 -33.79 7.15
CA ARG A 291 1.21 -32.59 6.51
C ARG A 291 -0.22 -32.79 5.97
N PRO A 292 -0.55 -33.88 5.25
CA PRO A 292 -1.92 -34.15 4.82
C PRO A 292 -2.91 -34.23 5.97
N THR A 293 -2.58 -34.91 7.05
CA THR A 293 -3.46 -35.10 8.22
C THR A 293 -3.76 -33.77 8.91
N VAL A 294 -2.74 -32.97 9.20
CA VAL A 294 -2.91 -31.66 9.83
C VAL A 294 -3.72 -30.72 8.94
N GLN A 295 -3.45 -30.71 7.63
CA GLN A 295 -4.20 -29.90 6.68
C GLN A 295 -5.68 -30.32 6.58
N HIS A 296 -5.95 -31.63 6.58
CA HIS A 296 -7.31 -32.15 6.58
C HIS A 296 -8.05 -31.73 7.86
N LEU A 297 -7.42 -31.85 9.03
CA LEU A 297 -8.03 -31.43 10.29
C LEU A 297 -8.34 -29.93 10.33
N LEU A 298 -7.43 -29.10 9.81
CA LEU A 298 -7.66 -27.65 9.68
C LEU A 298 -8.84 -27.35 8.73
N ALA A 299 -8.95 -28.07 7.61
CA ALA A 299 -10.07 -27.93 6.69
C ALA A 299 -11.41 -28.33 7.34
N LEU A 300 -11.44 -29.41 8.13
CA LEU A 300 -12.61 -29.80 8.90
C LEU A 300 -13.00 -28.72 9.93
N ARG A 301 -12.04 -28.12 10.63
CA ARG A 301 -12.32 -27.02 11.57
C ARG A 301 -13.03 -25.84 10.91
N VAL A 302 -12.62 -25.45 9.70
CA VAL A 302 -13.24 -24.38 8.93
C VAL A 302 -14.68 -24.75 8.55
N ARG A 303 -14.90 -25.97 8.03
CA ARG A 303 -16.23 -26.45 7.65
C ARG A 303 -17.17 -26.59 8.85
N THR A 304 -16.67 -27.05 10.00
CA THR A 304 -17.44 -27.09 11.24
C THR A 304 -17.87 -25.68 11.66
N ALA A 305 -16.98 -24.68 11.58
CA ALA A 305 -17.32 -23.30 11.93
C ALA A 305 -18.41 -22.70 11.01
N ASP A 306 -18.30 -22.91 9.69
CA ASP A 306 -19.32 -22.49 8.72
C ASP A 306 -20.68 -23.16 9.00
N ALA A 307 -20.69 -24.46 9.29
CA ALA A 307 -21.91 -25.18 9.65
C ALA A 307 -22.51 -24.67 10.98
N THR A 308 -21.68 -24.33 11.98
CA THR A 308 -22.14 -23.72 13.23
C THR A 308 -22.80 -22.35 12.99
N GLU A 309 -22.21 -21.50 12.15
CA GLU A 309 -22.78 -20.18 11.82
C GLU A 309 -24.15 -20.33 11.15
N LYS A 310 -24.27 -21.22 10.16
CA LYS A 310 -25.55 -21.49 9.47
C LYS A 310 -26.62 -22.04 10.41
N ALA A 311 -26.27 -23.04 11.23
CA ALA A 311 -27.21 -23.60 12.18
C ALA A 311 -27.66 -22.58 13.24
N THR A 312 -26.76 -21.68 13.66
CA THR A 312 -27.09 -20.56 14.56
C THR A 312 -28.07 -19.59 13.90
N GLN A 313 -27.79 -19.17 12.66
CA GLN A 313 -28.66 -18.26 11.92
C GLN A 313 -30.06 -18.85 11.71
N ARG A 314 -30.15 -20.14 11.36
CA ARG A 314 -31.42 -20.87 11.21
C ARG A 314 -32.22 -20.88 12.52
N ASP A 315 -31.56 -21.22 13.63
CA ASP A 315 -32.16 -21.28 14.96
C ASP A 315 -32.68 -19.92 15.43
N GLU A 316 -31.89 -18.86 15.26
CA GLU A 316 -32.28 -17.49 15.63
C GLU A 316 -33.48 -16.99 14.84
N LEU A 317 -33.49 -17.20 13.52
CA LEU A 317 -34.62 -16.81 12.68
C LEU A 317 -35.89 -17.57 13.03
N ALA A 318 -35.80 -18.91 13.18
CA ALA A 318 -36.94 -19.74 13.54
C ALA A 318 -37.51 -19.34 14.91
N ARG A 319 -36.63 -19.14 15.91
CA ARG A 319 -37.03 -18.66 17.24
C ARG A 319 -37.67 -17.27 17.18
N GLY A 320 -37.08 -16.34 16.43
CA GLY A 320 -37.60 -14.99 16.26
C GLY A 320 -39.03 -14.96 15.72
N LEU A 321 -39.39 -15.87 14.80
CA LEU A 321 -40.76 -16.00 14.30
C LEU A 321 -41.74 -16.44 15.39
N LEU A 322 -41.37 -17.43 16.20
CA LEU A 322 -42.19 -17.94 17.30
C LEU A 322 -42.35 -16.90 18.41
N ASP A 323 -41.27 -16.22 18.76
CA ASP A 323 -41.25 -15.16 19.77
C ASP A 323 -42.11 -13.98 19.32
N ARG A 324 -42.01 -13.59 18.04
CA ARG A 324 -42.86 -12.54 17.49
C ARG A 324 -44.35 -12.89 17.56
N ARG A 325 -44.70 -14.15 17.31
CA ARG A 325 -46.08 -14.64 17.49
C ARG A 325 -46.52 -14.53 18.95
N ALA A 326 -45.67 -14.93 19.90
CA ALA A 326 -45.95 -14.84 21.33
C ALA A 326 -46.10 -13.39 21.80
N GLU A 327 -45.23 -12.50 21.34
CA GLU A 327 -45.28 -11.05 21.62
C GLU A 327 -46.61 -10.45 21.14
N LEU A 328 -47.03 -10.74 19.90
CA LEU A 328 -48.29 -10.23 19.36
C LEU A 328 -49.51 -10.73 20.15
N ARG A 329 -49.49 -11.97 20.65
CA ARG A 329 -50.52 -12.48 21.58
C ARG A 329 -50.53 -11.70 22.89
N GLY A 330 -49.36 -11.44 23.47
CA GLY A 330 -49.23 -10.65 24.70
C GLY A 330 -49.74 -9.22 24.53
N ARG A 331 -49.37 -8.56 23.42
CA ARG A 331 -49.81 -7.20 23.08
C ARG A 331 -51.32 -7.11 22.89
N LEU A 332 -51.93 -8.08 22.20
CA LEU A 332 -53.38 -8.12 22.06
C LEU A 332 -54.07 -8.21 23.44
N THR A 333 -53.59 -9.09 24.31
CA THR A 333 -54.10 -9.21 25.70
C THR A 333 -53.97 -7.90 26.48
N ALA A 334 -52.84 -7.20 26.37
CA ALA A 334 -52.64 -5.91 27.02
C ALA A 334 -53.61 -4.83 26.50
N TYR A 335 -53.84 -4.80 25.18
CA TYR A 335 -54.80 -3.85 24.60
C TYR A 335 -56.25 -4.17 24.96
N ARG A 336 -56.61 -5.45 25.10
CA ARG A 336 -57.92 -5.86 25.64
C ARG A 336 -58.15 -5.30 27.05
N ALA A 337 -57.18 -5.48 27.95
CA ALA A 337 -57.25 -4.93 29.30
C ALA A 337 -57.37 -3.39 29.29
N LYS A 338 -56.65 -2.71 28.37
CA LYS A 338 -56.75 -1.26 28.20
C LYS A 338 -58.14 -0.83 27.72
N ALA A 339 -58.73 -1.54 26.75
CA ALA A 339 -60.06 -1.25 26.24
C ALA A 339 -61.13 -1.37 27.34
N SER A 340 -61.06 -2.43 28.17
CA SER A 340 -61.95 -2.61 29.32
C SER A 340 -61.81 -1.50 30.34
N ARG A 341 -60.57 -1.11 30.69
CA ARG A 341 -60.32 -0.01 31.64
C ARG A 341 -60.85 1.34 31.15
N LEU A 342 -60.85 1.57 29.84
CA LEU A 342 -61.37 2.79 29.21
C LEU A 342 -62.88 2.73 28.95
N GLY A 343 -63.56 1.63 29.27
CA GLY A 343 -65.01 1.48 29.10
C GLY A 343 -65.47 1.32 27.64
N VAL A 344 -64.54 1.12 26.69
CA VAL A 344 -64.84 1.02 25.25
C VAL A 344 -64.80 -0.42 24.73
N SER A 345 -64.66 -1.43 25.61
CA SER A 345 -64.56 -2.84 25.20
C SER A 345 -65.80 -3.36 24.49
N GLU A 346 -66.98 -2.80 24.79
CA GLU A 346 -68.26 -3.20 24.19
C GLU A 346 -68.61 -2.44 22.91
N ASP A 347 -67.78 -1.47 22.48
CA ASP A 347 -68.00 -0.77 21.22
C ASP A 347 -67.89 -1.76 20.05
N ARG A 348 -68.85 -1.69 19.13
CA ARG A 348 -68.97 -2.61 18.00
C ARG A 348 -67.69 -2.68 17.15
N ASP A 349 -67.00 -1.55 16.94
CA ASP A 349 -65.81 -1.49 16.10
C ASP A 349 -64.60 -2.07 16.83
N VAL A 350 -64.49 -1.84 18.15
CA VAL A 350 -63.46 -2.44 19.02
C VAL A 350 -63.61 -3.96 19.07
N LEU A 351 -64.83 -4.47 19.24
CA LEU A 351 -65.13 -5.91 19.22
C LEU A 351 -64.88 -6.55 17.85
N ALA A 352 -65.12 -5.84 16.75
CA ALA A 352 -64.83 -6.33 15.41
C ALA A 352 -63.31 -6.44 15.18
N ALA A 353 -62.55 -5.40 15.53
CA ALA A 353 -61.10 -5.39 15.40
C ALA A 353 -60.42 -6.43 16.31
N ASP A 354 -60.93 -6.64 17.53
CA ASP A 354 -60.45 -7.71 18.41
C ASP A 354 -60.63 -9.09 17.79
N ARG A 355 -61.84 -9.38 17.27
CA ARG A 355 -62.14 -10.67 16.63
C ARG A 355 -61.25 -10.93 15.42
N ILE A 356 -60.95 -9.91 14.62
CA ILE A 356 -60.03 -10.02 13.49
C ILE A 356 -58.62 -10.38 13.97
N ALA A 357 -58.06 -9.61 14.92
CA ALA A 357 -56.71 -9.84 15.43
C ALA A 357 -56.58 -11.21 16.12
N ALA A 358 -57.57 -11.59 16.93
CA ALA A 358 -57.63 -12.89 17.60
C ALA A 358 -57.76 -14.04 16.61
N GLY A 359 -58.64 -13.90 15.61
CA GLY A 359 -58.87 -14.89 14.58
C GLY A 359 -57.65 -15.12 13.68
N LEU A 360 -56.85 -14.08 13.41
CA LEU A 360 -55.59 -14.23 12.68
C LEU A 360 -54.53 -14.96 13.52
N LEU A 361 -54.46 -14.69 14.84
CA LEU A 361 -53.51 -15.34 15.75
C LEU A 361 -53.77 -16.84 15.99
N THR A 362 -55.02 -17.29 15.84
CA THR A 362 -55.41 -18.70 15.99
C THR A 362 -55.21 -19.53 14.73
N ARG A 363 -54.98 -18.90 13.56
CA ARG A 363 -54.66 -19.62 12.32
C ARG A 363 -53.33 -20.36 12.43
N THR A 364 -53.26 -21.48 11.73
CA THR A 364 -52.08 -22.33 11.60
C THR A 364 -51.96 -22.71 10.12
N PRO A 365 -50.99 -22.16 9.37
CA PRO A 365 -49.96 -21.21 9.80
C PRO A 365 -50.48 -19.76 10.01
N CYS A 366 -49.86 -19.05 10.96
CA CYS A 366 -50.20 -17.66 11.34
C CYS A 366 -49.42 -16.63 10.50
N ASP A 367 -50.12 -15.75 9.77
CA ASP A 367 -49.49 -14.63 9.04
C ASP A 367 -49.15 -13.48 10.01
N LEU A 368 -47.86 -13.36 10.36
CA LEU A 368 -47.38 -12.35 11.30
C LEU A 368 -47.55 -10.92 10.78
N ALA A 369 -47.48 -10.69 9.47
CA ALA A 369 -47.64 -9.37 8.88
C ALA A 369 -49.11 -8.93 8.95
N ALA A 370 -50.05 -9.84 8.67
CA ALA A 370 -51.47 -9.60 8.85
C ALA A 370 -51.83 -9.36 10.32
N VAL A 371 -51.33 -10.17 11.25
CA VAL A 371 -51.57 -9.99 12.69
C VAL A 371 -51.00 -8.67 13.19
N THR A 372 -49.79 -8.30 12.78
CA THR A 372 -49.16 -7.04 13.23
C THR A 372 -50.02 -5.84 12.85
N ARG A 373 -50.56 -5.80 11.62
CA ARG A 373 -51.50 -4.77 11.17
C ARG A 373 -52.79 -4.79 11.99
N ALA A 374 -53.42 -5.97 12.14
CA ALA A 374 -54.66 -6.09 12.90
C ALA A 374 -54.54 -5.66 14.37
N VAL A 375 -53.42 -5.95 15.02
CA VAL A 375 -53.14 -5.50 16.40
C VAL A 375 -52.90 -3.99 16.46
N ALA A 376 -52.28 -3.40 15.44
CA ALA A 376 -52.11 -1.94 15.36
C ALA A 376 -53.45 -1.22 15.13
N ASP A 377 -54.29 -1.75 14.24
CA ASP A 377 -55.63 -1.24 13.95
C ASP A 377 -56.52 -1.29 15.21
N TYR A 378 -56.49 -2.43 15.93
CA TYR A 378 -57.19 -2.58 17.21
C TYR A 378 -56.78 -1.50 18.22
N ARG A 379 -55.47 -1.22 18.34
CA ARG A 379 -54.96 -0.14 19.20
C ARG A 379 -55.45 1.24 18.77
N SER A 380 -55.49 1.53 17.46
CA SER A 380 -55.95 2.82 16.93
C SER A 380 -57.42 3.05 17.27
N ILE A 381 -58.28 2.05 17.00
CA ILE A 381 -59.71 2.11 17.25
C ILE A 381 -60.01 2.33 18.74
N ILE A 382 -59.30 1.65 19.65
CA ILE A 382 -59.40 1.93 21.10
C ILE A 382 -59.12 3.41 21.41
N GLY A 383 -58.08 3.97 20.82
CA GLY A 383 -57.70 5.38 21.02
C GLY A 383 -58.77 6.36 20.51
N GLU A 384 -59.26 6.14 19.30
CA GLU A 384 -60.28 6.97 18.67
C GLU A 384 -61.63 6.93 19.39
N LYS A 385 -62.00 5.79 19.95
CA LYS A 385 -63.26 5.62 20.70
C LYS A 385 -63.14 6.18 22.10
N ALA A 386 -62.04 5.93 22.80
CA ALA A 386 -61.79 6.47 24.13
C ALA A 386 -61.75 8.01 24.13
N GLY A 387 -61.20 8.63 23.09
CA GLY A 387 -61.18 10.08 22.92
C GLY A 387 -62.51 10.71 22.52
N ARG A 388 -63.51 9.92 22.10
CA ARG A 388 -64.89 10.38 21.83
C ARG A 388 -65.82 10.26 23.03
N THR A 389 -65.44 9.44 24.02
CA THR A 389 -66.15 9.24 25.30
C THR A 389 -65.63 10.11 26.45
N ALA A 390 -64.53 10.82 26.26
CA ALA A 390 -64.05 11.89 27.14
C ALA A 390 -64.69 13.22 26.72
#